data_AF-A0A812QDT9-F1
#
_entry.id   AF-A0A812QDT9-F1
#
_cell.length_a   1.000
_cell.length_b   1.000
_cell.length_c   1.000
_cell.angle_alpha   90.00
_cell.angle_beta   90.00
_cell.angle_gamma   90.00
#
_symmetry.space_group_name_H-M   'P 1'
#
loop_
_entity.id
_entity.type
_entity.pdbx_description
1 polymer ?
#
loop_
_entity_poly.entity_id
_entity_poly.type
_entity_poly.pdbx_seq_one_letter_code
_entity_poly.pdbx_strand_id
1 'polypeptide(L)'
;VLFEAGGATRGVALVLNNNALTFNVDGDAADADLTATLTPGWNQAIGVVDLENGGDTISLYLNGALVGSLANQTIDDWAGGNPLGVGAGASSSTGVASAVGNPFHGDIAIARYYTDVAFRLDEVDQNYQWLLQGHQQPSGADAVTLAIVGDLSLESAATIELDLLNPETHDRVSAAGKVELDGVLVVSAASGFAPSAGDVYAIINGATLSGVFQSEQLPALTSGLMWQVKYDGSSATLLVTLSGDYNGDGAVDAADYTTWRDMDGQAVPAGTRADGNGDGMVNQLDYAVWSANYGQAIASGADSNATPEPTGASLTIVGGLLLNWLKGDGR
;
A
#
# COMPACT_ATOMS: atom_id res chain seq x y z
N VAL A 1 -12.93 2.52 -27.37
CA VAL A 1 -13.26 1.65 -26.23
C VAL A 1 -13.01 2.44 -24.96
N LEU A 2 -14.00 2.54 -24.08
CA LEU A 2 -13.94 3.25 -22.79
C LEU A 2 -13.59 2.33 -21.63
N PHE A 3 -13.96 1.05 -21.72
CA PHE A 3 -13.66 0.00 -20.75
C PHE A 3 -13.55 -1.33 -21.49
N GLU A 4 -12.63 -2.19 -21.07
CA GLU A 4 -12.50 -3.58 -21.52
C GLU A 4 -11.97 -4.43 -20.37
N ALA A 5 -12.56 -5.60 -20.15
CA ALA A 5 -12.08 -6.61 -19.20
C ALA A 5 -12.28 -8.01 -19.78
N GLY A 6 -11.28 -8.89 -19.63
CA GLY A 6 -11.25 -10.23 -20.22
C GLY A 6 -10.05 -10.45 -21.13
N GLY A 7 -10.09 -11.53 -21.91
CA GLY A 7 -9.05 -11.93 -22.84
C GLY A 7 -9.49 -11.81 -24.31
N ALA A 8 -8.60 -12.16 -25.24
CA ALA A 8 -8.80 -11.98 -26.69
C ALA A 8 -9.96 -12.80 -27.32
N THR A 9 -10.68 -13.62 -26.56
CA THR A 9 -11.79 -14.45 -27.05
C THR A 9 -13.02 -14.45 -26.14
N ARG A 10 -12.94 -13.82 -24.96
CA ARG A 10 -14.04 -13.72 -23.98
C ARG A 10 -13.81 -12.47 -23.15
N GLY A 11 -14.81 -11.63 -23.03
CA GLY A 11 -14.67 -10.38 -22.28
C GLY A 11 -15.91 -9.50 -22.32
N VAL A 12 -15.72 -8.28 -21.85
CA VAL A 12 -16.75 -7.26 -21.80
C VAL A 12 -16.12 -5.92 -22.13
N ALA A 13 -16.84 -5.09 -22.87
CA ALA A 13 -16.38 -3.75 -23.21
C ALA A 13 -17.52 -2.72 -23.17
N LEU A 14 -17.15 -1.48 -22.83
CA LEU A 14 -17.96 -0.30 -23.16
C LEU A 14 -17.27 0.44 -24.30
N VAL A 15 -17.95 0.64 -25.41
CA VAL A 15 -17.40 1.24 -26.63
C VAL A 15 -18.23 2.45 -27.00
N LEU A 16 -17.61 3.62 -27.10
CA LEU A 16 -18.27 4.82 -27.60
C LEU A 16 -17.82 5.12 -29.04
N ASN A 17 -18.77 5.17 -29.97
CA ASN A 17 -18.56 5.62 -31.34
C ASN A 17 -19.49 6.80 -31.63
N ASN A 18 -18.92 8.00 -31.79
CA ASN A 18 -19.64 9.26 -31.79
C ASN A 18 -20.48 9.42 -30.51
N ASN A 19 -21.81 9.38 -30.63
CA ASN A 19 -22.75 9.42 -29.51
C ASN A 19 -23.40 8.05 -29.25
N ALA A 20 -22.97 6.97 -29.90
CA ALA A 20 -23.47 5.63 -29.62
C ALA A 20 -22.56 4.91 -28.63
N LEU A 21 -23.06 4.69 -27.41
CA LEU A 21 -22.41 3.86 -26.41
C LEU A 21 -22.91 2.43 -26.52
N THR A 22 -22.00 1.49 -26.71
CA THR A 22 -22.26 0.05 -26.81
C THR A 22 -21.66 -0.67 -25.61
N PHE A 23 -22.47 -1.43 -24.90
CA PHE A 23 -22.05 -2.45 -23.95
C PHE A 23 -22.00 -3.79 -24.68
N ASN A 24 -20.78 -4.26 -24.92
CA ASN A 24 -20.49 -5.51 -25.62
C ASN A 24 -20.09 -6.55 -24.58
N VAL A 25 -20.65 -7.75 -24.69
CA VAL A 25 -20.32 -8.92 -23.87
C VAL A 25 -20.03 -10.07 -24.81
N ASP A 26 -18.83 -10.62 -24.72
CA ASP A 26 -18.32 -11.72 -25.53
C ASP A 26 -18.03 -12.93 -24.62
N GLY A 27 -18.70 -14.04 -24.89
CA GLY A 27 -18.63 -15.30 -24.13
C GLY A 27 -18.20 -16.46 -25.02
N ASP A 28 -18.76 -17.65 -24.82
CA ASP A 28 -18.55 -18.79 -25.73
C ASP A 28 -19.47 -18.80 -26.96
N ALA A 29 -20.49 -17.95 -26.96
CA ALA A 29 -21.43 -17.76 -28.05
C ALA A 29 -21.12 -16.47 -28.84
N ALA A 30 -22.01 -16.07 -29.76
CA ALA A 30 -21.86 -14.82 -30.49
C ALA A 30 -21.96 -13.59 -29.57
N ASP A 31 -21.23 -12.53 -29.91
CA ASP A 31 -21.24 -11.23 -29.20
C ASP A 31 -22.66 -10.73 -28.91
N ALA A 32 -22.86 -10.30 -27.66
CA ALA A 32 -24.08 -9.66 -27.21
C ALA A 32 -23.86 -8.15 -27.05
N ASP A 33 -24.52 -7.35 -27.89
CA ASP A 33 -24.38 -5.90 -27.91
C ASP A 33 -25.66 -5.19 -27.46
N LEU A 34 -25.51 -4.27 -26.51
CA LEU A 34 -26.52 -3.28 -26.14
C LEU A 34 -26.02 -1.88 -26.45
N THR A 35 -26.65 -1.21 -27.41
CA THR A 35 -26.26 0.14 -27.83
C THR A 35 -27.31 1.17 -27.46
N ALA A 36 -26.86 2.29 -26.89
CA ALA A 36 -27.69 3.43 -26.54
C ALA A 36 -27.07 4.75 -27.03
N THR A 37 -27.91 5.73 -27.37
CA THR A 37 -27.44 7.06 -27.79
C THR A 37 -27.28 7.97 -26.59
N LEU A 38 -26.09 8.55 -26.43
CA LEU A 38 -25.78 9.53 -25.40
C LEU A 38 -26.28 10.93 -25.82
N THR A 39 -26.78 11.67 -24.84
CA THR A 39 -27.03 13.10 -24.98
C THR A 39 -25.78 13.91 -24.66
N PRO A 40 -25.56 15.09 -25.24
CA PRO A 40 -24.42 15.94 -24.89
C PRO A 40 -24.40 16.27 -23.40
N GLY A 41 -23.24 16.17 -22.77
CA GLY A 41 -23.05 16.44 -21.34
C GLY A 41 -22.54 15.22 -20.58
N TRP A 42 -22.62 15.30 -19.25
CA TRP A 42 -22.21 14.20 -18.38
C TRP A 42 -23.23 13.06 -18.44
N ASN A 43 -22.77 11.83 -18.63
CA ASN A 43 -23.60 10.64 -18.65
C ASN A 43 -22.94 9.54 -17.80
N GLN A 44 -23.74 8.90 -16.95
CA GLN A 44 -23.37 7.67 -16.25
C GLN A 44 -23.82 6.46 -17.07
N ALA A 45 -22.98 5.44 -17.20
CA ALA A 45 -23.33 4.18 -17.84
C ALA A 45 -22.98 2.99 -16.94
N ILE A 46 -23.88 2.02 -16.84
CA ILE A 46 -23.70 0.79 -16.05
C ILE A 46 -24.14 -0.40 -16.91
N GLY A 47 -23.20 -1.29 -17.22
CA GLY A 47 -23.48 -2.59 -17.81
C GLY A 47 -23.61 -3.65 -16.71
N VAL A 48 -24.63 -4.51 -16.81
CA VAL A 48 -24.89 -5.59 -15.86
C VAL A 48 -24.94 -6.89 -16.65
N VAL A 49 -24.21 -7.91 -16.18
CA VAL A 49 -24.31 -9.29 -16.65
C VAL A 49 -24.86 -10.12 -15.51
N ASP A 50 -25.97 -10.80 -15.73
CA ASP A 50 -26.59 -11.69 -14.75
C ASP A 50 -26.55 -13.12 -15.28
N LEU A 51 -25.86 -13.99 -14.56
CA LEU A 51 -25.64 -15.38 -14.94
C LEU A 51 -26.67 -16.25 -14.21
N GLU A 52 -27.75 -16.58 -14.90
CA GLU A 52 -28.82 -17.41 -14.36
C GLU A 52 -28.81 -18.80 -15.01
N ASN A 53 -28.97 -19.84 -14.20
CA ASN A 53 -29.00 -21.21 -14.70
C ASN A 53 -30.24 -21.42 -15.60
N GLY A 54 -30.04 -21.38 -16.91
CA GLY A 54 -31.11 -21.52 -17.91
C GLY A 54 -31.46 -20.25 -18.70
N GLY A 55 -30.68 -19.17 -18.61
CA GLY A 55 -30.78 -18.04 -19.54
C GLY A 55 -30.15 -16.77 -19.01
N ASP A 56 -28.90 -16.51 -19.38
CA ASP A 56 -28.18 -15.33 -18.93
C ASP A 56 -28.80 -14.05 -19.47
N THR A 57 -28.65 -12.95 -18.74
CA THR A 57 -29.11 -11.64 -19.17
C THR A 57 -27.99 -10.62 -19.18
N ILE A 58 -28.06 -9.69 -20.13
CA ILE A 58 -27.25 -8.48 -20.13
C ILE A 58 -28.17 -7.27 -20.10
N SER A 59 -27.80 -6.24 -19.36
CA SER A 59 -28.56 -5.00 -19.25
C SER A 59 -27.65 -3.78 -19.28
N LEU A 60 -28.10 -2.71 -19.91
CA LEU A 60 -27.40 -1.42 -19.96
C LEU A 60 -28.29 -0.35 -19.34
N TYR A 61 -27.74 0.40 -18.40
CA TYR A 61 -28.36 1.56 -17.78
C TYR A 61 -27.60 2.83 -18.16
N LEU A 62 -28.33 3.91 -18.43
CA LEU A 62 -27.79 5.25 -18.58
C LEU A 62 -28.46 6.20 -17.59
N ASN A 63 -27.67 6.97 -16.84
CA ASN A 63 -28.16 7.96 -15.88
C ASN A 63 -29.22 7.38 -14.91
N GLY A 64 -28.99 6.14 -14.46
CA GLY A 64 -29.90 5.41 -13.56
C GLY A 64 -31.15 4.79 -14.23
N ALA A 65 -31.33 4.93 -15.55
CA ALA A 65 -32.45 4.36 -16.28
C ALA A 65 -32.03 3.18 -17.17
N LEU A 66 -32.80 2.10 -17.17
CA LEU A 66 -32.58 0.95 -18.07
C LEU A 66 -32.83 1.40 -19.52
N VAL A 67 -31.82 1.23 -20.39
CA VAL A 67 -31.90 1.59 -21.81
C VAL A 67 -31.92 0.40 -22.74
N GLY A 68 -31.53 -0.78 -22.27
CA GLY A 68 -31.64 -2.02 -23.04
C GLY A 68 -31.34 -3.25 -22.19
N SER A 69 -31.91 -4.38 -22.59
CA SER A 69 -31.64 -5.69 -21.99
C SER A 69 -31.79 -6.80 -23.03
N LEU A 70 -30.90 -7.80 -23.00
CA LEU A 70 -31.04 -9.05 -23.75
C LEU A 70 -31.13 -10.19 -22.74
N ALA A 71 -32.04 -11.13 -23.00
CA ALA A 71 -32.23 -12.32 -22.17
C ALA A 71 -31.93 -13.60 -22.96
N ASN A 72 -31.82 -14.74 -22.26
CA ASN A 72 -31.49 -16.04 -22.84
C ASN A 72 -30.16 -16.02 -23.62
N GLN A 73 -29.19 -15.24 -23.13
CA GLN A 73 -27.84 -15.29 -23.66
C GLN A 73 -27.16 -16.58 -23.16
N THR A 74 -26.13 -17.01 -23.88
CA THR A 74 -25.28 -18.14 -23.49
C THR A 74 -23.89 -17.59 -23.22
N ILE A 75 -23.70 -17.10 -22.01
CA ILE A 75 -22.46 -16.48 -21.53
C ILE A 75 -21.77 -17.52 -20.65
N ASP A 76 -21.33 -18.62 -21.27
CA ASP A 76 -20.62 -19.68 -20.56
C ASP A 76 -19.17 -19.23 -20.25
N ASP A 77 -18.75 -19.47 -18.99
CA ASP A 77 -17.36 -19.49 -18.53
C ASP A 77 -16.57 -18.18 -18.77
N TRP A 78 -16.96 -17.14 -18.02
CA TRP A 78 -16.33 -15.81 -18.02
C TRP A 78 -14.88 -15.86 -17.52
N ALA A 79 -13.93 -15.49 -18.38
CA ALA A 79 -12.50 -15.42 -18.06
C ALA A 79 -12.06 -14.04 -17.50
N GLY A 80 -13.01 -13.18 -17.11
CA GLY A 80 -12.77 -11.75 -16.89
C GLY A 80 -13.02 -11.23 -15.48
N GLY A 81 -12.86 -12.03 -14.44
CA GLY A 81 -12.97 -11.52 -13.06
C GLY A 81 -13.05 -12.64 -12.03
N ASN A 82 -12.28 -12.51 -10.95
CA ASN A 82 -12.51 -13.31 -9.73
C ASN A 82 -13.99 -13.14 -9.32
N PRO A 83 -14.70 -14.21 -8.88
CA PRO A 83 -16.07 -14.11 -8.32
C PRO A 83 -16.22 -13.13 -7.14
N LEU A 84 -15.12 -12.59 -6.61
CA LEU A 84 -15.07 -11.50 -5.61
C LEU A 84 -14.81 -10.11 -6.21
N GLY A 85 -14.87 -9.95 -7.53
CA GLY A 85 -14.91 -8.66 -8.19
C GLY A 85 -13.61 -7.88 -8.21
N VAL A 86 -12.53 -8.45 -8.74
CA VAL A 86 -11.43 -7.69 -9.37
C VAL A 86 -10.82 -8.60 -10.44
N GLY A 87 -10.74 -8.13 -11.70
CA GLY A 87 -10.13 -8.87 -12.80
C GLY A 87 -9.05 -8.02 -13.45
N ALA A 88 -7.80 -8.42 -13.29
CA ALA A 88 -6.76 -8.08 -14.25
C ALA A 88 -7.09 -8.79 -15.57
N GLY A 89 -7.10 -8.04 -16.67
CA GLY A 89 -7.08 -8.59 -18.02
C GLY A 89 -5.84 -8.09 -18.73
N ALA A 90 -4.84 -8.95 -18.92
CA ALA A 90 -3.87 -8.73 -19.98
C ALA A 90 -4.58 -9.02 -21.31
N SER A 91 -5.01 -7.99 -22.02
CA SER A 91 -5.44 -8.13 -23.41
C SER A 91 -4.83 -7.02 -24.25
N SER A 92 -3.82 -7.38 -25.03
CA SER A 92 -3.56 -6.74 -26.31
C SER A 92 -4.33 -7.48 -27.39
N SER A 93 -4.91 -6.74 -28.32
CA SER A 93 -5.45 -7.18 -29.61
C SER A 93 -6.71 -8.05 -29.61
N THR A 94 -7.85 -7.38 -29.73
CA THR A 94 -8.87 -7.67 -30.76
C THR A 94 -9.26 -9.14 -30.96
N GLY A 95 -10.16 -9.64 -30.12
CA GLY A 95 -11.12 -10.69 -30.49
C GLY A 95 -12.37 -10.14 -31.18
N VAL A 96 -12.73 -8.90 -30.83
CA VAL A 96 -13.93 -8.23 -31.34
C VAL A 96 -13.71 -7.83 -32.80
N ALA A 97 -14.31 -8.56 -33.73
CA ALA A 97 -14.39 -8.16 -35.14
C ALA A 97 -15.45 -7.06 -35.34
N SER A 98 -15.44 -6.00 -34.50
CA SER A 98 -16.21 -4.81 -34.82
C SER A 98 -15.42 -4.03 -35.87
N ALA A 99 -16.04 -3.67 -36.99
CA ALA A 99 -15.45 -2.83 -38.04
C ALA A 99 -15.14 -1.38 -37.56
N VAL A 100 -14.96 -1.17 -36.26
CA VAL A 100 -15.10 0.10 -35.56
C VAL A 100 -13.80 0.49 -34.86
N GLY A 101 -12.76 0.72 -35.66
CA GLY A 101 -11.58 1.52 -35.29
C GLY A 101 -10.62 0.91 -34.25
N ASN A 102 -9.39 1.44 -34.22
CA ASN A 102 -8.38 1.01 -33.26
C ASN A 102 -8.78 1.36 -31.81
N PRO A 103 -8.49 0.49 -30.83
CA PRO A 103 -8.74 0.78 -29.42
C PRO A 103 -8.02 2.04 -28.95
N PHE A 104 -8.59 2.70 -27.94
CA PHE A 104 -7.96 3.84 -27.27
C PHE A 104 -7.01 3.28 -26.22
N HIS A 105 -5.70 3.39 -26.46
CA HIS A 105 -4.63 2.93 -25.57
C HIS A 105 -4.21 4.03 -24.58
N GLY A 106 -5.18 4.68 -23.93
CA GLY A 106 -4.93 5.78 -23.01
C GLY A 106 -5.67 5.54 -21.70
N ASP A 107 -4.92 5.03 -20.73
CA ASP A 107 -5.15 5.00 -19.29
C ASP A 107 -6.41 4.30 -18.74
N ILE A 108 -6.14 3.47 -17.73
CA ILE A 108 -7.03 2.56 -17.01
C ILE A 108 -8.30 3.27 -16.48
N ALA A 109 -9.46 2.62 -16.62
CA ALA A 109 -10.67 2.99 -15.90
C ALA A 109 -10.61 2.40 -14.47
N ILE A 110 -10.50 3.25 -13.45
CA ILE A 110 -10.64 2.85 -12.06
C ILE A 110 -12.14 2.80 -11.71
N ALA A 111 -12.66 1.61 -11.45
CA ALA A 111 -13.97 1.44 -10.83
C ALA A 111 -13.79 1.30 -9.32
N ARG A 112 -14.33 2.26 -8.55
CA ARG A 112 -14.50 2.10 -7.09
C ARG A 112 -15.98 1.91 -6.79
N TYR A 113 -16.29 0.86 -6.04
CA TYR A 113 -17.63 0.58 -5.54
C TYR A 113 -17.82 1.23 -4.17
N TYR A 114 -18.88 2.02 -4.01
CA TYR A 114 -19.29 2.58 -2.74
C TYR A 114 -20.76 2.21 -2.49
N THR A 115 -21.02 1.47 -1.41
CA THR A 115 -22.40 1.25 -0.93
C THR A 115 -22.91 2.51 -0.25
N ASP A 116 -24.14 2.90 -0.57
CA ASP A 116 -24.92 3.94 0.12
C ASP A 116 -24.29 5.35 0.16
N VAL A 117 -23.43 5.68 -0.81
CA VAL A 117 -22.84 7.03 -0.92
C VAL A 117 -23.08 7.61 -2.30
N ALA A 118 -23.68 8.81 -2.34
CA ALA A 118 -23.68 9.65 -3.52
C ALA A 118 -22.53 10.67 -3.41
N PHE A 119 -21.66 10.70 -4.42
CA PHE A 119 -20.56 11.67 -4.44
C PHE A 119 -21.07 13.09 -4.52
N ARG A 120 -20.40 13.98 -3.80
CA ARG A 120 -20.53 15.42 -3.95
C ARG A 120 -19.76 15.89 -5.19
N LEU A 121 -20.14 17.07 -5.72
CA LEU A 121 -19.54 17.64 -6.93
C LEU A 121 -18.02 17.87 -6.81
N ASP A 122 -17.55 18.24 -5.63
CA ASP A 122 -16.14 18.41 -5.29
C ASP A 122 -15.39 17.07 -5.26
N GLU A 123 -16.00 15.99 -4.78
CA GLU A 123 -15.40 14.65 -4.80
C GLU A 123 -15.27 14.11 -6.24
N VAL A 124 -16.26 14.40 -7.09
CA VAL A 124 -16.20 14.05 -8.52
C VAL A 124 -15.13 14.86 -9.25
N ASP A 125 -15.07 16.17 -9.00
CA ASP A 125 -14.06 17.04 -9.61
C ASP A 125 -12.65 16.66 -9.13
N GLN A 126 -12.46 16.38 -7.84
CA GLN A 126 -11.18 15.91 -7.31
C GLN A 126 -10.70 14.62 -7.99
N ASN A 127 -11.58 13.63 -8.15
CA ASN A 127 -11.27 12.39 -8.85
C ASN A 127 -10.94 12.63 -10.34
N TYR A 128 -11.63 13.57 -10.98
CA TYR A 128 -11.35 13.98 -12.36
C TYR A 128 -10.00 14.71 -12.50
N GLN A 129 -9.68 15.64 -11.59
CA GLN A 129 -8.41 16.35 -11.59
C GLN A 129 -7.22 15.40 -11.35
N TRP A 130 -7.38 14.37 -10.52
CA TRP A 130 -6.38 13.32 -10.32
C TRP A 130 -6.07 12.54 -11.60
N LEU A 131 -7.08 12.30 -12.45
CA LEU A 131 -6.90 11.64 -13.75
C LEU A 131 -6.07 12.49 -14.73
N LEU A 132 -6.20 13.82 -14.66
CA LEU A 132 -5.56 14.75 -15.59
C LEU A 132 -4.10 15.07 -15.25
N GLN A 133 -3.67 14.88 -14.01
CA GLN A 133 -2.34 15.33 -13.53
C GLN A 133 -1.22 14.31 -13.74
N GLY A 134 -1.48 13.15 -14.36
CA GLY A 134 -0.46 12.17 -14.73
C GLY A 134 0.42 11.75 -13.55
N HIS A 135 -0.13 10.96 -12.62
CA HIS A 135 0.60 10.26 -11.52
C HIS A 135 1.67 11.08 -10.78
N GLN A 136 1.53 12.41 -10.73
CA GLN A 136 2.25 13.25 -9.79
C GLN A 136 1.17 13.76 -8.83
N GLN A 137 0.99 13.02 -7.73
CA GLN A 137 0.24 13.49 -6.57
C GLN A 137 0.75 14.89 -6.21
N PRO A 138 -0.09 15.95 -6.29
CA PRO A 138 0.31 17.25 -5.79
C PRO A 138 0.60 17.11 -4.30
N SER A 139 1.75 17.63 -3.85
CA SER A 139 2.07 17.71 -2.43
C SER A 139 0.90 18.39 -1.68
N GLY A 140 0.22 17.65 -0.79
CA GLY A 140 -0.89 18.15 0.02
C GLY A 140 -2.28 17.52 -0.22
N ALA A 141 -2.39 16.38 -0.92
CA ALA A 141 -3.60 15.56 -0.88
C ALA A 141 -3.78 14.88 0.50
N ASP A 142 -5.02 14.53 0.87
CA ASP A 142 -5.30 13.82 2.11
C ASP A 142 -4.88 12.35 2.02
N ALA A 143 -4.37 11.80 3.12
CA ALA A 143 -4.04 10.38 3.24
C ALA A 143 -5.28 9.49 3.01
N VAL A 144 -5.11 8.42 2.24
CA VAL A 144 -6.17 7.50 1.87
C VAL A 144 -6.06 6.20 2.66
N THR A 145 -7.16 5.75 3.25
CA THR A 145 -7.27 4.37 3.76
C THR A 145 -8.09 3.53 2.78
N LEU A 146 -7.47 2.48 2.21
CA LEU A 146 -8.21 1.43 1.53
C LEU A 146 -8.79 0.49 2.59
N ALA A 147 -10.10 0.63 2.87
CA ALA A 147 -10.80 -0.23 3.81
C ALA A 147 -11.39 -1.47 3.11
N ILE A 148 -11.06 -2.66 3.60
CA ILE A 148 -11.51 -3.95 3.10
C ILE A 148 -12.30 -4.65 4.21
N VAL A 149 -13.56 -4.98 3.95
CA VAL A 149 -14.44 -5.63 4.95
C VAL A 149 -14.13 -7.12 5.13
N GLY A 150 -13.45 -7.75 4.17
CA GLY A 150 -13.05 -9.15 4.19
C GLY A 150 -11.54 -9.36 4.26
N ASP A 151 -11.10 -10.47 3.70
CA ASP A 151 -9.69 -10.85 3.60
C ASP A 151 -9.00 -10.11 2.44
N LEU A 152 -7.70 -9.84 2.61
CA LEU A 152 -6.80 -9.38 1.55
C LEU A 152 -5.78 -10.48 1.29
N SER A 153 -5.69 -10.95 0.05
CA SER A 153 -4.65 -11.89 -0.38
C SER A 153 -3.97 -11.31 -1.61
N LEU A 154 -2.67 -11.06 -1.49
CA LEU A 154 -1.82 -10.58 -2.58
C LEU A 154 -1.13 -11.78 -3.23
N GLU A 155 -1.06 -11.75 -4.56
CA GLU A 155 -0.27 -12.69 -5.34
C GLU A 155 1.07 -12.05 -5.75
N SER A 156 2.03 -12.84 -6.22
CA SER A 156 3.38 -12.39 -6.55
C SER A 156 3.46 -11.30 -7.63
N ALA A 157 2.43 -11.14 -8.47
CA ALA A 157 2.35 -10.07 -9.46
C ALA A 157 1.64 -8.79 -8.94
N ALA A 158 1.09 -8.83 -7.73
CA ALA A 158 0.38 -7.68 -7.16
C ALA A 158 1.34 -6.56 -6.79
N THR A 159 0.87 -5.31 -6.92
CA THR A 159 1.59 -4.12 -6.47
C THR A 159 0.68 -3.31 -5.55
N ILE A 160 1.21 -2.92 -4.38
CA ILE A 160 0.59 -1.96 -3.47
C ILE A 160 1.37 -0.66 -3.58
N GLU A 161 0.69 0.42 -3.96
CA GLU A 161 1.25 1.77 -4.03
C GLU A 161 0.69 2.61 -2.86
N LEU A 162 1.58 3.27 -2.10
CA LEU A 162 1.20 4.11 -0.95
C LEU A 162 1.98 5.43 -0.97
N ASP A 163 1.31 6.50 -0.54
CA ASP A 163 1.93 7.82 -0.40
C ASP A 163 2.19 8.19 1.07
N LEU A 164 3.42 8.61 1.37
CA LEU A 164 3.78 9.24 2.65
C LEU A 164 3.72 10.75 2.51
N LEU A 165 2.70 11.37 3.11
CA LEU A 165 2.47 12.81 3.00
C LEU A 165 3.20 13.58 4.11
N ASN A 166 3.09 13.11 5.35
CA ASN A 166 3.84 13.58 6.52
C ASN A 166 3.87 12.47 7.60
N PRO A 167 4.60 12.63 8.73
CA PRO A 167 4.69 11.59 9.78
C PRO A 167 3.35 11.14 10.38
N GLU A 168 2.31 11.95 10.28
CA GLU A 168 0.99 11.69 10.88
C GLU A 168 -0.06 11.26 9.85
N THR A 169 0.19 11.52 8.56
CA THR A 169 -0.74 11.23 7.46
C THR A 169 -0.03 10.50 6.34
N HIS A 170 -0.44 9.26 6.12
CA HIS A 170 0.06 8.40 5.05
C HIS A 170 -1.03 7.43 4.60
N ASP A 171 -0.92 6.97 3.37
CA ASP A 171 -1.81 5.96 2.84
C ASP A 171 -1.63 4.63 3.57
N ARG A 172 -2.74 3.89 3.71
CA ARG A 172 -2.70 2.56 4.32
C ARG A 172 -3.81 1.66 3.82
N VAL A 173 -3.59 0.35 3.96
CA VAL A 173 -4.60 -0.67 3.71
C VAL A 173 -5.09 -1.25 5.04
N SER A 174 -6.40 -1.27 5.25
CA SER A 174 -7.03 -1.83 6.45
C SER A 174 -8.01 -2.92 6.07
N ALA A 175 -7.64 -4.18 6.25
CA ALA A 175 -8.52 -5.33 6.12
C ALA A 175 -9.12 -5.71 7.48
N ALA A 176 -10.43 -5.98 7.52
CA ALA A 176 -11.07 -6.52 8.71
C ALA A 176 -10.83 -8.04 8.87
N GLY A 177 -10.52 -8.73 7.77
CA GLY A 177 -10.17 -10.15 7.74
C GLY A 177 -8.66 -10.41 7.77
N LYS A 178 -8.23 -11.60 7.33
CA LYS A 178 -6.81 -11.95 7.22
C LYS A 178 -6.13 -11.19 6.08
N VAL A 179 -4.84 -10.94 6.24
CA VAL A 179 -3.95 -10.37 5.22
C VAL A 179 -2.88 -11.41 4.89
N GLU A 180 -2.75 -11.75 3.62
CA GLU A 180 -1.68 -12.58 3.06
C GLU A 180 -0.88 -11.71 2.09
N LEU A 181 0.38 -11.41 2.42
CA LEU A 181 1.26 -10.56 1.62
C LEU A 181 2.14 -11.37 0.68
N ASP A 182 2.25 -10.84 -0.53
CA ASP A 182 3.16 -11.24 -1.60
C ASP A 182 3.37 -10.00 -2.51
N GLY A 183 4.15 -10.13 -3.57
CA GLY A 183 4.29 -9.10 -4.60
C GLY A 183 5.15 -7.90 -4.20
N VAL A 184 4.82 -6.72 -4.71
CA VAL A 184 5.67 -5.51 -4.62
C VAL A 184 5.01 -4.42 -3.79
N LEU A 185 5.77 -3.83 -2.87
CA LEU A 185 5.43 -2.57 -2.21
C LEU A 185 6.13 -1.41 -2.92
N VAL A 186 5.37 -0.40 -3.32
CA VAL A 186 5.88 0.85 -3.86
C VAL A 186 5.41 1.99 -2.96
N VAL A 187 6.36 2.77 -2.47
CA VAL A 187 6.08 3.89 -1.58
C VAL A 187 6.61 5.16 -2.21
N SER A 188 5.74 6.14 -2.36
CA SER A 188 6.08 7.48 -2.81
C SER A 188 6.04 8.44 -1.61
N ALA A 189 6.76 9.56 -1.70
CA ALA A 189 6.80 10.56 -0.64
C ALA A 189 6.55 11.95 -1.19
N ALA A 190 5.79 12.75 -0.44
CA ALA A 190 5.50 14.13 -0.81
C ALA A 190 6.76 15.01 -0.84
N SER A 191 6.68 16.12 -1.59
CA SER A 191 7.76 17.11 -1.62
C SER A 191 8.04 17.65 -0.21
N GLY A 192 9.32 17.68 0.18
CA GLY A 192 9.73 18.10 1.52
C GLY A 192 9.61 17.01 2.60
N PHE A 193 9.31 15.76 2.21
CA PHE A 193 9.35 14.62 3.11
C PHE A 193 10.74 14.49 3.76
N ALA A 194 10.77 14.64 5.08
CA ALA A 194 11.97 14.62 5.89
C ALA A 194 11.70 13.83 7.19
N PRO A 195 11.55 12.50 7.09
CA PRO A 195 11.29 11.68 8.26
C PRO A 195 12.52 11.64 9.17
N SER A 196 12.26 11.41 10.45
CA SER A 196 13.27 11.29 11.50
C SER A 196 13.47 9.82 11.90
N ALA A 197 14.65 9.50 12.45
CA ALA A 197 14.85 8.20 13.06
C ALA A 197 13.83 7.96 14.18
N GLY A 198 13.15 6.81 14.14
CA GLY A 198 12.07 6.44 15.04
C GLY A 198 10.68 6.68 14.49
N ASP A 199 10.52 7.33 13.34
CA ASP A 199 9.22 7.48 12.68
C ASP A 199 8.70 6.10 12.23
N VAL A 200 7.43 5.83 12.51
CA VAL A 200 6.75 4.57 12.17
C VAL A 200 5.48 4.85 11.38
N TYR A 201 5.35 4.21 10.22
CA TYR A 201 4.21 4.32 9.33
C TYR A 201 3.51 2.96 9.25
N ALA A 202 2.31 2.86 9.83
CA ALA A 202 1.48 1.66 9.70
C ALA A 202 0.84 1.62 8.30
N ILE A 203 1.36 0.75 7.43
CA ILE A 203 0.98 0.70 6.02
C ILE A 203 -0.10 -0.35 5.74
N ILE A 204 -0.14 -1.44 6.51
CA ILE A 204 -1.15 -2.49 6.38
C ILE A 204 -1.57 -2.98 7.77
N ASN A 205 -2.88 -3.16 7.97
CA ASN A 205 -3.43 -3.84 9.14
C ASN A 205 -4.50 -4.87 8.74
N GLY A 206 -4.56 -5.98 9.48
CA GLY A 206 -5.48 -7.10 9.33
C GLY A 206 -5.86 -7.73 10.68
N ALA A 207 -6.83 -8.65 10.68
CA ALA A 207 -7.08 -9.50 11.84
C ALA A 207 -5.90 -10.44 12.12
N THR A 208 -5.26 -10.92 11.05
CA THR A 208 -3.98 -11.64 11.06
C THR A 208 -3.19 -11.23 9.83
N LEU A 209 -1.87 -11.25 9.89
CA LEU A 209 -0.98 -11.03 8.76
C LEU A 209 -0.01 -12.19 8.60
N SER A 210 0.14 -12.66 7.38
CA SER A 210 1.14 -13.65 6.98
C SER A 210 1.78 -13.24 5.66
N GLY A 211 2.95 -13.83 5.35
CA GLY A 211 3.74 -13.45 4.18
C GLY A 211 4.52 -12.14 4.37
N VAL A 212 5.23 -11.75 3.32
CA VAL A 212 6.03 -10.52 3.22
C VAL A 212 6.00 -10.04 1.76
N PHE A 213 6.31 -8.77 1.52
CA PHE A 213 6.55 -8.32 0.14
C PHE A 213 7.81 -9.00 -0.42
N GLN A 214 7.77 -9.40 -1.69
CA GLN A 214 8.94 -9.94 -2.39
C GLN A 214 9.95 -8.84 -2.75
N SER A 215 9.45 -7.62 -2.98
CA SER A 215 10.23 -6.48 -3.41
C SER A 215 9.65 -5.19 -2.84
N GLU A 216 10.52 -4.26 -2.51
CA GLU A 216 10.17 -2.97 -1.90
C GLU A 216 10.84 -1.85 -2.71
N GLN A 217 10.06 -0.85 -3.14
CA GLN A 217 10.54 0.37 -3.77
C GLN A 217 10.20 1.54 -2.84
N LEU A 218 11.20 1.98 -2.07
CA LEU A 218 11.02 2.96 -1.01
C LEU A 218 11.66 4.30 -1.38
N PRO A 219 11.13 5.43 -0.89
CA PRO A 219 11.69 6.75 -1.19
C PRO A 219 13.05 6.90 -0.50
N ALA A 220 13.96 7.62 -1.16
CA ALA A 220 15.28 7.89 -0.60
C ALA A 220 15.17 8.68 0.70
N LEU A 221 15.98 8.30 1.70
CA LEU A 221 16.07 8.97 2.99
C LEU A 221 17.26 9.93 3.04
N THR A 222 17.25 10.82 4.04
CA THR A 222 18.43 11.63 4.36
C THR A 222 19.59 10.73 4.78
N SER A 223 20.82 11.12 4.45
CA SER A 223 22.04 10.37 4.83
C SER A 223 22.08 10.08 6.34
N GLY A 224 22.42 8.85 6.69
CA GLY A 224 22.44 8.36 8.09
C GLY A 224 21.15 7.70 8.55
N LEU A 225 20.13 7.62 7.68
CA LEU A 225 18.90 6.88 7.92
C LEU A 225 18.74 5.71 6.95
N MET A 226 17.95 4.71 7.33
CA MET A 226 17.53 3.59 6.49
C MET A 226 16.10 3.15 6.80
N TRP A 227 15.49 2.40 5.88
CA TRP A 227 14.16 1.84 6.06
C TRP A 227 14.24 0.43 6.66
N GLN A 228 13.29 0.11 7.53
CA GLN A 228 12.98 -1.25 7.95
C GLN A 228 11.51 -1.54 7.69
N VAL A 229 11.21 -2.56 6.90
CA VAL A 229 9.85 -3.07 6.75
C VAL A 229 9.62 -4.13 7.82
N LYS A 230 8.79 -3.81 8.81
CA LYS A 230 8.49 -4.69 9.93
C LYS A 230 7.13 -5.32 9.75
N TYR A 231 7.10 -6.65 9.90
CA TYR A 231 5.89 -7.44 9.87
C TYR A 231 5.65 -7.99 11.28
N ASP A 232 4.46 -7.74 11.82
CA ASP A 232 3.94 -8.41 13.01
C ASP A 232 2.77 -9.32 12.64
N GLY A 233 2.22 -10.07 13.60
CA GLY A 233 1.16 -11.03 13.35
C GLY A 233 -0.16 -10.45 12.84
N SER A 234 -0.27 -9.13 12.69
CA SER A 234 -1.48 -8.41 12.24
C SER A 234 -1.20 -7.17 11.40
N SER A 235 0.05 -6.71 11.28
CA SER A 235 0.37 -5.44 10.66
C SER A 235 1.72 -5.46 9.94
N ALA A 236 1.82 -4.62 8.91
CA ALA A 236 3.08 -4.27 8.28
C ALA A 236 3.32 -2.77 8.50
N THR A 237 4.54 -2.41 8.87
CA THR A 237 4.95 -1.04 9.19
C THR A 237 6.26 -0.71 8.50
N LEU A 238 6.41 0.55 8.09
CA LEU A 238 7.69 1.12 7.70
C LEU A 238 8.26 1.86 8.90
N LEU A 239 9.46 1.47 9.32
CA LEU A 239 10.24 2.16 10.34
C LEU A 239 11.38 2.90 9.66
N VAL A 240 11.57 4.17 10.00
CA VAL A 240 12.81 4.90 9.70
C VAL A 240 13.75 4.71 10.88
N THR A 241 14.95 4.19 10.63
CA THR A 241 15.96 4.02 11.68
C THR A 241 17.33 4.52 11.24
N LEU A 242 18.31 4.46 12.14
CA LEU A 242 19.70 4.82 11.89
C LEU A 242 20.33 3.84 10.90
N SER A 243 21.16 4.34 9.98
CA SER A 243 21.96 3.45 9.13
C SER A 243 22.86 2.56 10.00
N GLY A 244 22.77 1.25 9.82
CA GLY A 244 23.48 0.27 10.64
C GLY A 244 22.66 -0.34 11.78
N ASP A 245 21.49 0.22 12.10
CA ASP A 245 20.49 -0.43 12.98
C ASP A 245 19.68 -1.42 12.13
N TYR A 246 20.24 -2.61 12.00
CA TYR A 246 19.73 -3.67 11.12
C TYR A 246 18.64 -4.51 11.78
N ASN A 247 18.57 -4.54 13.12
CA ASN A 247 17.45 -5.16 13.81
C ASN A 247 16.27 -4.18 14.02
N GLY A 248 16.50 -2.88 13.80
CA GLY A 248 15.53 -1.80 13.91
C GLY A 248 15.11 -1.50 15.35
N ASP A 249 15.95 -1.77 16.36
CA ASP A 249 15.62 -1.55 17.77
C ASP A 249 15.91 -0.13 18.27
N GLY A 250 16.46 0.71 17.39
CA GLY A 250 16.79 2.10 17.66
C GLY A 250 18.21 2.32 18.17
N ALA A 251 19.04 1.27 18.25
CA ALA A 251 20.46 1.37 18.55
C ALA A 251 21.30 0.69 17.47
N VAL A 252 22.52 1.18 17.25
CA VAL A 252 23.52 0.51 16.41
C VAL A 252 24.52 -0.17 17.32
N ASP A 253 24.34 -1.46 17.59
CA ASP A 253 25.13 -2.19 18.57
C ASP A 253 25.54 -3.60 18.10
N ALA A 254 25.95 -4.47 19.03
CA ALA A 254 26.43 -5.80 18.71
C ALA A 254 25.32 -6.74 18.20
N ALA A 255 24.05 -6.46 18.47
CA ALA A 255 22.92 -7.22 17.96
C ALA A 255 22.77 -7.03 16.44
N ASP A 256 22.97 -5.82 15.92
CA ASP A 256 22.91 -5.56 14.47
C ASP A 256 23.96 -6.32 13.67
N TYR A 257 25.13 -6.52 14.26
CA TYR A 257 26.17 -7.35 13.65
C TYR A 257 25.65 -8.76 13.39
N THR A 258 24.89 -9.34 14.31
CA THR A 258 24.35 -10.69 14.11
C THR A 258 23.32 -10.72 12.98
N THR A 259 22.47 -9.70 12.87
CA THR A 259 21.55 -9.52 11.74
C THR A 259 22.29 -9.40 10.41
N TRP A 260 23.34 -8.59 10.33
CA TRP A 260 24.17 -8.48 9.14
C TRP A 260 24.82 -9.82 8.77
N ARG A 261 25.40 -10.51 9.74
CA ARG A 261 26.06 -11.81 9.51
C ARG A 261 25.13 -12.87 8.94
N ASP A 262 23.88 -12.88 9.38
CA ASP A 262 22.87 -13.83 8.88
C ASP A 262 22.44 -13.51 7.44
N MET A 263 22.59 -12.25 7.02
CA MET A 263 22.21 -11.75 5.70
C MET A 263 23.39 -11.62 4.71
N ASP A 264 24.63 -11.76 5.16
CA ASP A 264 25.86 -11.61 4.35
C ASP A 264 25.82 -12.45 3.05
N GLY A 265 25.90 -11.78 1.91
CA GLY A 265 25.82 -12.35 0.57
C GLY A 265 24.42 -12.42 -0.05
N GLN A 266 23.37 -11.96 0.64
CA GLN A 266 22.00 -11.97 0.12
C GLN A 266 21.69 -10.70 -0.69
N ALA A 267 20.96 -10.87 -1.80
CA ALA A 267 20.32 -9.77 -2.52
C ALA A 267 19.03 -9.38 -1.80
N VAL A 268 18.83 -8.08 -1.57
CA VAL A 268 17.67 -7.53 -0.88
C VAL A 268 17.17 -6.27 -1.61
N PRO A 269 15.93 -5.82 -1.38
CA PRO A 269 15.52 -4.50 -1.83
C PRO A 269 16.46 -3.41 -1.29
N ALA A 270 16.84 -2.47 -2.15
CA ALA A 270 17.84 -1.47 -1.83
C ALA A 270 17.47 -0.66 -0.57
N GLY A 271 18.36 -0.66 0.42
CA GLY A 271 18.23 0.13 1.64
C GLY A 271 17.31 -0.48 2.69
N THR A 272 17.00 -1.78 2.58
CA THR A 272 16.19 -2.53 3.57
C THR A 272 17.01 -3.64 4.23
N ARG A 273 16.48 -4.21 5.33
CA ARG A 273 17.13 -5.30 6.08
C ARG A 273 18.54 -4.88 6.55
N ALA A 274 19.58 -5.58 6.12
CA ALA A 274 20.98 -5.30 6.47
C ALA A 274 21.77 -4.63 5.33
N ASP A 275 21.10 -4.14 4.29
CA ASP A 275 21.69 -3.33 3.22
C ASP A 275 21.74 -1.86 3.66
N GLY A 276 22.77 -1.53 4.44
CA GLY A 276 22.96 -0.20 5.00
C GLY A 276 23.50 0.82 3.99
N ASN A 277 24.10 0.37 2.87
CA ASN A 277 24.60 1.27 1.83
C ASN A 277 23.56 1.53 0.72
N GLY A 278 22.51 0.73 0.64
CA GLY A 278 21.41 0.87 -0.31
C GLY A 278 21.72 0.39 -1.72
N ASP A 279 22.65 -0.55 -1.90
CA ASP A 279 23.05 -1.07 -3.22
C ASP A 279 22.29 -2.34 -3.65
N GLY A 280 21.42 -2.86 -2.78
CA GLY A 280 20.63 -4.06 -3.00
C GLY A 280 21.36 -5.37 -2.70
N MET A 281 22.56 -5.33 -2.13
CA MET A 281 23.36 -6.50 -1.78
C MET A 281 23.96 -6.37 -0.39
N VAL A 282 23.56 -7.24 0.54
CA VAL A 282 24.16 -7.27 1.87
C VAL A 282 25.57 -7.85 1.79
N ASN A 283 26.58 -7.04 2.07
CA ASN A 283 27.99 -7.42 1.93
C ASN A 283 28.91 -6.63 2.90
N GLN A 284 30.21 -6.65 2.62
CA GLN A 284 31.24 -6.02 3.45
C GLN A 284 31.12 -4.48 3.51
N LEU A 285 30.50 -3.85 2.51
CA LEU A 285 30.21 -2.42 2.52
C LEU A 285 29.18 -2.07 3.59
N ASP A 286 28.18 -2.92 3.81
CA ASP A 286 27.18 -2.75 4.87
C ASP A 286 27.75 -2.97 6.26
N TYR A 287 28.71 -3.90 6.38
CA TYR A 287 29.50 -4.00 7.62
C TYR A 287 30.22 -2.69 7.93
N ALA A 288 30.78 -2.02 6.93
CA ALA A 288 31.44 -0.74 7.12
C ALA A 288 30.45 0.35 7.54
N VAL A 289 29.21 0.33 7.04
CA VAL A 289 28.12 1.21 7.50
C VAL A 289 27.80 0.96 8.98
N TRP A 290 27.59 -0.29 9.39
CA TRP A 290 27.38 -0.64 10.80
C TRP A 290 28.55 -0.19 11.67
N SER A 291 29.79 -0.50 11.29
CA SER A 291 30.97 -0.15 12.07
C SER A 291 31.17 1.36 12.19
N ALA A 292 30.77 2.15 11.19
CA ALA A 292 30.88 3.61 11.24
C ALA A 292 29.83 4.25 12.16
N ASN A 293 28.69 3.58 12.35
CA ASN A 293 27.58 4.06 13.16
C ASN A 293 27.49 3.39 14.55
N TYR A 294 28.40 2.45 14.86
CA TYR A 294 28.38 1.72 16.13
C TYR A 294 28.36 2.67 17.36
N GLY A 295 27.42 2.42 18.27
CA GLY A 295 27.18 3.20 19.47
C GLY A 295 26.24 4.40 19.27
N GLN A 296 25.77 4.65 18.05
CA GLN A 296 24.65 5.57 17.81
C GLN A 296 23.36 4.95 18.34
N ALA A 297 22.48 5.78 18.87
CA ALA A 297 21.14 5.37 19.28
C ALA A 297 20.17 6.54 19.11
N ILE A 298 18.92 6.23 18.77
CA ILE A 298 17.85 7.22 18.75
C ILE A 298 17.70 7.73 20.17
N ALA A 299 17.79 9.05 20.35
CA ALA A 299 17.55 9.66 21.65
C ALA A 299 16.11 9.36 22.04
N SER A 300 15.91 8.40 22.94
CA SER A 300 14.64 8.27 23.63
C SER A 300 14.37 9.62 24.29
N GLY A 301 13.19 10.18 24.05
CA GLY A 301 12.68 11.32 24.81
C GLY A 301 12.54 10.91 26.27
N ALA A 302 13.66 10.79 26.98
CA ALA A 302 13.68 10.77 28.42
C ALA A 302 13.26 12.17 28.84
N ASP A 303 12.15 12.24 29.57
CA ASP A 303 11.77 13.38 30.36
C ASP A 303 13.02 14.07 30.89
N SER A 304 13.20 15.35 30.54
CA SER A 304 14.16 16.23 31.18
C SER A 304 13.73 16.58 32.61
N ASN A 305 13.21 15.61 33.37
CA ASN A 305 13.38 15.61 34.80
C ASN A 305 14.78 15.08 35.05
N ALA A 306 15.74 16.00 34.98
CA ALA A 306 16.88 15.93 35.86
C ALA A 306 16.32 15.82 37.28
N THR A 307 16.13 14.60 37.78
CA THR A 307 16.12 14.34 39.20
C THR A 307 17.42 14.95 39.70
N PRO A 308 17.38 16.02 40.51
CA PRO A 308 18.59 16.54 41.08
C PRO A 308 19.24 15.37 41.81
N GLU A 309 20.44 14.98 41.38
CA GLU A 309 21.25 14.09 42.21
C GLU A 309 21.28 14.74 43.59
N PRO A 310 20.93 14.02 44.67
CA PRO A 310 21.09 14.57 46.00
C PRO A 310 22.59 14.83 46.13
N THR A 311 22.98 16.11 46.00
CA THR A 311 24.33 16.59 46.29
C THR A 311 24.81 15.86 47.52
N GLY A 312 25.94 15.15 47.41
CA GLY A 312 26.50 14.26 48.43
C GLY A 312 26.85 14.98 49.74
N ALA A 313 25.84 15.44 50.48
CA ALA A 313 25.95 16.21 51.70
C ALA A 313 25.16 15.58 52.87
N SER A 314 24.51 14.43 52.69
CA SER A 314 23.67 13.81 53.73
C SER A 314 24.11 12.41 54.16
N LEU A 315 25.36 12.00 53.89
CA LEU A 315 25.93 10.74 54.40
C LEU A 315 27.15 10.91 55.31
N THR A 316 27.25 12.05 56.00
CA THR A 316 28.28 12.28 57.04
C THR A 316 27.72 12.29 58.47
N ILE A 317 26.40 12.14 58.69
CA ILE A 317 25.83 12.21 60.05
C ILE A 317 25.48 10.84 60.68
N VAL A 318 25.47 9.73 59.92
CA VAL A 318 25.24 8.39 60.52
C VAL A 318 26.55 7.68 60.91
N GLY A 319 27.69 8.05 60.32
CA GLY A 319 29.00 7.50 60.71
C GLY A 319 29.61 8.08 62.00
N GLY A 320 29.19 9.28 62.42
CA GLY A 320 29.72 9.95 63.61
C GLY A 320 29.08 9.53 64.93
N LEU A 321 27.84 9.01 64.90
CA LEU A 321 27.11 8.60 66.11
C LEU A 321 27.39 7.16 66.55
N LEU A 322 28.03 6.34 65.71
CA LEU A 322 28.48 4.99 66.08
C LEU A 322 29.92 4.92 66.63
N LEU A 323 30.72 5.99 66.49
CA LEU A 323 32.09 6.02 67.04
C LEU A 323 32.19 6.55 68.48
N ASN A 324 31.13 7.17 69.02
CA ASN A 324 31.06 7.59 70.43
C ASN A 324 30.43 6.54 71.37
N TRP A 325 30.01 5.38 70.85
CA TRP A 325 29.51 4.24 71.65
C TRP A 325 30.53 3.11 71.82
N LEU A 326 31.82 3.37 71.54
CA LEU A 326 32.90 2.38 71.73
C LEU A 326 34.13 2.92 72.49
N LYS A 327 34.01 4.10 73.13
CA LYS A 327 35.02 4.64 74.05
C LYS A 327 34.36 5.25 75.29
N GLY A 328 34.22 4.45 76.35
CA GLY A 328 33.79 4.84 77.69
C GLY A 328 32.83 3.78 78.25
N ASP A 329 33.10 3.00 79.30
CA ASP A 329 34.18 3.01 80.27
C ASP A 329 34.49 1.57 80.68
N GLY A 330 35.79 1.26 80.74
CA GLY A 330 36.26 0.26 81.68
C GLY A 330 36.48 0.94 83.02
N ARG A 331 35.78 0.47 84.05
CA ARG A 331 36.22 0.36 85.44
C ARG A 331 35.24 -0.50 86.23
#